data_AF-A0A8S2RCU4-F1
#
_entry.id   AF-A0A8S2RCU4-F1
#
_cell.length_a   1.000
_cell.length_b   1.000
_cell.length_c   1.000
_cell.angle_alpha   90.00
_cell.angle_beta   90.00
_cell.angle_gamma   90.00
#
_symmetry.space_group_name_H-M   'P 1'
#
loop_
_entity.id
_entity.type
_entity.pdbx_description
1 polymer ?
#
loop_
_entity_poly.entity_id
_entity_poly.type
_entity_poly.pdbx_seq_one_letter_code
_entity_poly.pdbx_strand_id
1 'polypeptide(L)'
;MDEIHFETPIHIARQLCPDSNKCSKRSQEDHLESYSHPGIRDIRLLCSIPGHVMSRHYMNLLKKQENVVRAVQQHSRVRLIFLKYNNPVVKENVGKLIEILVEIEFAKTNTRGKTSADADSEHKISMMEKRLQSPIEGRDIEVIHEWTTKIARASIGLSIEKAGIGYSVDPILETDKHVFSILGPHLGHYYGDIVITFKQEIMFHPDANFTIQAGTSFFSGNIYRHRQWTRDSGSEAKRTEHFHHSKLHCSVPRYEYATTLELVASAGFEHQSMDVNLETILENWISVDSHQILEGHLPQLIPLDYVDRVYIPKNTFESLLPEAQQSAKGAFKDSLALTYPYSKYVFEELCEAIKQRMDRPHISRGIVITVGASDFAEHIVLPISISQAQFLYYLDNPQSPDGPEFIYIYWQAMDGDLMLTLTNEKIEPGGEQFNLKCLICYIAQKPSTVTEEFHETFTYLNDDLPYQHDNNVNAVRL
;
A
#
# COMPACT_ATOMS: atom_id res chain seq x y z
N MET A 1 22.11 14.36 -23.39
CA MET A 1 21.16 13.35 -22.89
C MET A 1 21.79 12.00 -23.11
N ASP A 2 21.63 11.07 -22.17
CA ASP A 2 22.26 9.74 -22.21
C ASP A 2 21.42 8.80 -23.08
N GLU A 3 22.02 8.15 -24.07
CA GLU A 3 21.31 7.26 -25.02
C GLU A 3 20.75 6.01 -24.35
N ILE A 4 21.36 5.56 -23.24
CA ILE A 4 20.87 4.42 -22.43
C ILE A 4 19.56 4.77 -21.71
N HIS A 5 19.26 6.07 -21.56
CA HIS A 5 18.06 6.54 -20.85
C HIS A 5 16.75 6.26 -21.60
N PHE A 6 16.76 6.04 -22.92
CA PHE A 6 15.55 5.89 -23.75
C PHE A 6 15.14 4.44 -24.04
N GLU A 7 15.87 3.45 -23.52
CA GLU A 7 15.62 2.03 -23.85
C GLU A 7 14.59 1.32 -22.94
N THR A 8 13.87 2.04 -22.06
CA THR A 8 12.85 1.46 -21.15
C THR A 8 11.50 2.20 -21.21
N PRO A 9 10.35 1.51 -21.15
CA PRO A 9 9.04 2.05 -21.56
C PRO A 9 8.36 3.06 -20.59
N ILE A 10 9.04 3.54 -19.55
CA ILE A 10 8.47 4.48 -18.57
C ILE A 10 9.52 5.54 -18.22
N HIS A 11 9.26 6.81 -18.55
CA HIS A 11 10.13 7.94 -18.26
C HIS A 11 9.37 9.04 -17.52
N ILE A 12 9.92 9.52 -16.41
CA ILE A 12 9.66 10.87 -15.91
C ILE A 12 10.90 11.69 -16.27
N ALA A 13 10.79 12.62 -17.21
CA ALA A 13 11.91 13.43 -17.65
C ALA A 13 12.39 14.33 -16.49
N ARG A 14 13.57 14.03 -15.94
CA ARG A 14 14.25 14.85 -14.92
C ARG A 14 15.46 15.54 -15.51
N GLN A 15 15.83 16.67 -14.91
CA GLN A 15 17.06 17.35 -15.31
C GLN A 15 18.28 16.55 -14.85
N LEU A 16 19.33 16.50 -15.66
CA LEU A 16 20.61 15.94 -15.22
C LEU A 16 21.12 16.75 -14.02
N CYS A 17 21.51 16.06 -12.95
CA CYS A 17 22.11 16.71 -11.80
C CYS A 17 23.34 17.53 -12.27
N PRO A 18 23.41 18.84 -11.95
CA PRO A 18 24.53 19.69 -12.37
C PRO A 18 25.88 19.19 -11.82
N ASP A 19 25.86 18.51 -10.67
CA ASP A 19 27.04 17.93 -10.04
C ASP A 19 27.35 16.50 -10.51
N SER A 20 26.47 15.87 -11.28
CA SER A 20 26.65 14.57 -11.93
C SER A 20 27.34 13.53 -11.03
N ASN A 21 28.49 12.98 -11.45
CA ASN A 21 29.26 11.98 -10.71
C ASN A 21 29.85 12.42 -9.37
N LYS A 22 29.81 13.72 -9.07
CA LYS A 22 30.35 14.31 -7.84
C LYS A 22 29.26 14.76 -6.87
N CYS A 23 27.99 14.53 -7.18
CA CYS A 23 26.89 14.93 -6.31
C CYS A 23 26.96 14.22 -4.95
N SER A 24 27.06 14.99 -3.87
CA SER A 24 27.04 14.48 -2.49
C SER A 24 25.64 14.09 -2.00
N LYS A 25 24.60 14.45 -2.76
CA LYS A 25 23.18 14.21 -2.44
C LYS A 25 22.62 12.96 -3.13
N ARG A 26 23.48 12.07 -3.65
CA ARG A 26 23.09 10.82 -4.34
C ARG A 26 22.30 9.84 -3.47
N SER A 27 22.30 10.03 -2.15
CA SER A 27 21.51 9.26 -1.18
C SER A 27 20.30 10.02 -0.62
N GLN A 28 20.09 11.28 -1.02
CA GLN A 28 18.98 12.10 -0.56
C GLN A 28 17.78 11.93 -1.50
N GLU A 29 16.66 11.48 -0.96
CA GLU A 29 15.46 11.10 -1.72
C GLU A 29 14.87 12.28 -2.50
N ASP A 30 14.64 13.42 -1.83
CA ASP A 30 14.14 14.65 -2.44
C ASP A 30 15.00 15.14 -3.62
N HIS A 31 16.31 14.88 -3.56
CA HIS A 31 17.24 15.23 -4.64
C HIS A 31 17.12 14.29 -5.82
N LEU A 32 17.03 12.97 -5.56
CA LEU A 32 16.81 11.96 -6.59
C LEU A 32 15.43 12.09 -7.25
N GLU A 33 14.44 12.71 -6.59
CA GLU A 33 13.14 13.02 -7.18
C GLU A 33 13.18 14.13 -8.23
N SER A 34 14.19 15.00 -8.18
CA SER A 34 14.32 16.17 -9.06
C SER A 34 15.40 16.02 -10.13
N TYR A 35 16.42 15.17 -9.89
CA TYR A 35 17.61 15.08 -10.75
C TYR A 35 18.08 13.65 -11.05
N SER A 36 18.38 13.38 -12.32
CA SER A 36 18.97 12.11 -12.77
C SER A 36 20.50 12.11 -12.67
N HIS A 37 21.11 10.93 -12.46
CA HIS A 37 22.56 10.76 -12.35
C HIS A 37 23.07 9.65 -13.29
N PRO A 38 24.17 9.87 -14.04
CA PRO A 38 24.80 8.80 -14.81
C PRO A 38 25.21 7.62 -13.92
N GLY A 39 24.81 6.40 -14.28
CA GLY A 39 25.14 5.16 -13.56
C GLY A 39 24.25 4.83 -12.34
N ILE A 40 23.28 5.67 -12.00
CA ILE A 40 22.21 5.33 -11.06
C ILE A 40 20.97 5.04 -11.91
N ARG A 41 20.48 3.79 -11.89
CA ARG A 41 19.28 3.40 -12.67
C ARG A 41 18.07 4.15 -12.13
N ASP A 42 17.59 5.10 -12.92
CA ASP A 42 16.49 6.01 -12.60
C ASP A 42 15.14 5.35 -12.93
N ILE A 43 14.86 4.23 -12.27
CA ILE A 43 13.57 3.52 -12.37
C ILE A 43 13.12 3.24 -10.95
N ARG A 44 12.38 4.17 -10.37
CA ARG A 44 11.52 3.89 -9.21
C ARG A 44 10.10 3.98 -9.72
N LEU A 45 9.45 2.83 -9.93
CA LEU A 45 8.01 2.85 -10.21
C LEU A 45 7.32 3.50 -9.01
N LEU A 46 6.45 4.46 -9.27
CA LEU A 46 5.44 4.85 -8.28
C LEU A 46 4.67 3.60 -7.89
N CYS A 47 4.45 3.44 -6.58
CA CYS A 47 3.65 2.34 -6.01
C CYS A 47 2.37 2.15 -6.84
N SER A 48 2.22 0.99 -7.47
CA SER A 48 1.13 0.64 -8.38
C SER A 48 -0.20 0.37 -7.66
N ILE A 49 -0.30 0.70 -6.38
CA ILE A 49 -1.51 0.51 -5.57
C ILE A 49 -1.80 1.79 -4.80
N PRO A 50 -2.65 2.68 -5.34
CA PRO A 50 -3.24 3.75 -4.56
C PRO A 50 -4.15 3.11 -3.50
N GLY A 51 -3.98 3.49 -2.24
CA GLY A 51 -5.10 3.51 -1.30
C GLY A 51 -5.11 2.57 -0.11
N HIS A 52 -4.17 1.63 0.06
CA HIS A 52 -4.32 0.69 1.19
C HIS A 52 -3.03 0.33 1.96
N VAL A 53 -1.91 1.03 1.78
CA VAL A 53 -0.75 0.89 2.69
C VAL A 53 -0.17 2.26 2.94
N MET A 54 0.20 2.53 4.19
CA MET A 54 0.67 3.84 4.61
C MET A 54 2.09 4.05 4.07
N SER A 55 2.24 4.93 3.08
CA SER A 55 3.56 5.28 2.55
C SER A 55 4.46 5.79 3.68
N ARG A 56 5.78 5.64 3.53
CA ARG A 56 6.76 6.20 4.49
C ARG A 56 6.54 7.68 4.74
N HIS A 57 6.14 8.40 3.70
CA HIS A 57 5.73 9.79 3.80
C HIS A 57 4.54 9.98 4.74
N TYR A 58 3.47 9.21 4.58
CA TYR A 58 2.29 9.28 5.45
C TYR A 58 2.62 8.86 6.90
N MET A 59 3.44 7.82 7.10
CA MET A 59 3.94 7.47 8.43
C MET A 59 4.74 8.60 9.08
N ASN A 60 5.58 9.30 8.30
CA ASN A 60 6.30 10.49 8.77
C ASN A 60 5.36 11.66 9.08
N LEU A 61 4.28 11.84 8.31
CA LEU A 61 3.26 12.84 8.61
C LEU A 61 2.59 12.57 9.95
N LEU A 62 2.29 11.31 10.27
CA LEU A 62 1.70 10.89 11.54
C LEU A 62 2.59 11.08 12.77
N LYS A 63 3.88 11.41 12.60
CA LYS A 63 4.72 11.87 13.72
C LYS A 63 4.35 13.28 14.18
N LYS A 64 3.58 14.03 13.38
CA LYS A 64 3.15 15.39 13.69
C LYS A 64 1.70 15.39 14.19
N GLN A 65 1.47 16.04 15.33
CA GLN A 65 0.16 16.13 15.99
C GLN A 65 -0.95 16.60 15.03
N GLU A 66 -0.68 17.63 14.23
CA GLU A 66 -1.62 18.18 13.24
C GLU A 66 -2.18 17.13 12.25
N ASN A 67 -1.35 16.16 11.85
CA ASN A 67 -1.78 15.11 10.93
C ASN A 67 -2.52 13.99 11.65
N VAL A 68 -2.20 13.74 12.92
CA VAL A 68 -2.97 12.82 13.77
C VAL A 68 -4.38 13.37 14.01
N VAL A 69 -4.51 14.68 14.28
CA VAL A 69 -5.81 15.36 14.38
C VAL A 69 -6.63 15.14 13.10
N ARG A 70 -6.03 15.37 11.93
CA ARG A 70 -6.69 15.11 10.63
C ARG A 70 -7.08 13.63 10.48
N ALA A 71 -6.22 12.69 10.86
CA ALA A 71 -6.52 11.26 10.79
C ALA A 71 -7.72 10.87 11.68
N VAL A 72 -7.79 11.42 12.90
CA VAL A 72 -8.94 11.22 13.80
C VAL A 72 -10.21 11.79 13.21
N GLN A 73 -10.16 13.01 12.67
CA GLN A 73 -11.32 13.65 12.03
C GLN A 73 -11.84 12.87 10.82
N GLN A 74 -10.97 12.13 10.13
CA GLN A 74 -11.33 11.28 9.00
C GLN A 74 -11.76 9.86 9.39
N HIS A 75 -11.58 9.46 10.65
CA HIS A 75 -11.98 8.13 11.11
C HIS A 75 -13.50 7.93 10.98
N SER A 76 -13.93 6.77 10.47
CA SER A 76 -15.33 6.51 10.11
C SER A 76 -16.30 6.79 11.26
N ARG A 77 -15.97 6.36 12.49
CA ARG A 77 -16.79 6.61 13.68
C ARG A 77 -16.92 8.09 14.04
N VAL A 78 -15.87 8.87 13.84
CA VAL A 78 -15.86 10.32 14.11
C VAL A 78 -16.55 11.08 12.97
N ARG A 79 -16.34 10.67 11.71
CA ARG A 79 -17.06 11.22 10.55
C ARG A 79 -18.57 11.02 10.65
N LEU A 80 -19.03 9.88 11.14
CA LEU A 80 -20.46 9.65 11.38
C LEU A 80 -21.05 10.67 12.36
N ILE A 81 -20.29 11.09 13.38
CA ILE A 81 -20.71 12.13 14.32
C ILE A 81 -20.77 13.49 13.59
N PHE A 82 -19.76 13.84 12.79
CA PHE A 82 -19.79 15.07 11.98
C PHE A 82 -20.96 15.12 11.00
N LEU A 83 -21.32 13.98 10.40
CA LEU A 83 -22.46 13.86 9.49
C LEU A 83 -23.81 13.92 10.24
N LYS A 84 -23.90 13.26 11.39
CA LYS A 84 -25.11 13.24 12.24
C LYS A 84 -25.52 14.64 12.69
N TYR A 85 -24.57 15.45 13.14
CA TYR A 85 -24.86 16.77 13.69
C TYR A 85 -24.73 17.91 12.67
N ASN A 86 -23.98 17.70 11.59
CA ASN A 86 -23.75 18.59 10.44
C ASN A 86 -23.86 20.10 10.71
N ASN A 87 -23.23 20.58 11.79
CA ASN A 87 -23.27 21.97 12.23
C ASN A 87 -21.84 22.53 12.31
N PRO A 88 -21.54 23.71 11.72
CA PRO A 88 -20.20 24.29 11.73
C PRO A 88 -19.60 24.49 13.12
N VAL A 89 -20.40 24.95 14.09
CA VAL A 89 -19.97 25.19 15.47
C VAL A 89 -19.66 23.87 16.18
N VAL A 90 -20.45 22.83 15.92
CA VAL A 90 -20.18 21.48 16.44
C VAL A 90 -18.89 20.93 15.83
N LYS A 91 -18.71 21.05 14.51
CA LYS A 91 -17.49 20.61 13.81
C LYS A 91 -16.24 21.29 14.38
N GLU A 92 -16.30 22.61 14.59
CA GLU A 92 -15.19 23.38 15.18
C GLU A 92 -14.88 22.94 16.62
N ASN A 93 -15.89 22.83 17.48
CA ASN A 93 -15.68 22.44 18.89
C ASN A 93 -15.20 20.99 19.03
N VAL A 94 -15.71 20.06 18.21
CA VAL A 94 -15.20 18.68 18.15
C VAL A 94 -13.77 18.67 17.61
N GLY A 95 -13.44 19.49 16.61
CA GLY A 95 -12.08 19.66 16.11
C GLY A 95 -11.11 20.09 17.21
N LYS A 96 -11.47 21.12 18.00
CA LYS A 96 -10.67 21.58 19.15
C LYS A 96 -10.54 20.54 20.25
N LEU A 97 -11.61 19.79 20.53
CA LEU A 97 -11.54 18.69 21.50
C LEU A 97 -10.53 17.63 21.04
N ILE A 98 -10.56 17.24 19.76
CA ILE A 98 -9.60 16.29 19.18
C ILE A 98 -8.17 16.83 19.28
N GLU A 99 -7.94 18.11 18.95
CA GLU A 99 -6.62 18.76 19.07
C GLU A 99 -6.07 18.64 20.50
N ILE A 100 -6.86 19.05 21.51
CA ILE A 100 -6.48 18.98 22.93
C ILE A 100 -6.15 17.54 23.34
N LEU A 101 -6.98 16.57 22.94
CA LEU A 101 -6.77 15.17 23.29
C LEU A 101 -5.50 14.60 22.65
N VAL A 102 -5.21 14.93 21.40
CA VAL A 102 -3.97 14.52 20.72
C VAL A 102 -2.75 15.14 21.40
N GLU A 103 -2.77 16.44 21.71
CA GLU A 103 -1.69 17.14 22.42
C GLU A 103 -1.37 16.45 23.75
N ILE A 104 -2.39 16.10 24.53
CA ILE A 104 -2.24 15.40 25.81
C ILE A 104 -1.57 14.04 25.65
N GLU A 105 -1.98 13.24 24.66
CA GLU A 105 -1.36 11.92 24.43
C GLU A 105 0.11 12.05 24.01
N PHE A 106 0.44 13.01 23.14
CA PHE A 106 1.84 13.26 22.74
C PHE A 106 2.70 13.84 23.88
N ALA A 107 2.12 14.66 24.76
CA ALA A 107 2.82 15.19 25.92
C ALA A 107 3.24 14.08 26.89
N LYS A 108 2.38 13.06 27.10
CA LYS A 108 2.66 11.91 27.98
C LYS A 108 3.92 11.14 27.59
N THR A 109 4.28 11.11 26.31
CA THR A 109 5.48 10.40 25.83
C THR A 109 6.77 11.21 25.94
N ASN A 110 6.70 12.54 25.85
CA ASN A 110 7.88 13.40 26.02
C ASN A 110 8.34 13.50 27.49
N THR A 111 7.46 13.22 28.46
CA THR A 111 7.73 13.36 29.90
C THR A 111 7.96 12.03 30.63
N ARG A 112 8.61 11.00 30.05
CA ARG A 112 9.00 9.74 30.75
C ARG A 112 8.01 9.27 31.85
N GLY A 113 6.71 9.25 31.54
CA GLY A 113 5.67 8.76 32.47
C GLY A 113 5.39 9.62 33.72
N LYS A 114 5.79 10.89 33.77
CA LYS A 114 5.34 11.83 34.80
C LYS A 114 4.63 13.03 34.17
N THR A 115 3.33 12.87 33.97
CA THR A 115 2.34 13.94 34.17
C THR A 115 0.94 13.32 34.13
N SER A 116 0.17 13.47 35.22
CA SER A 116 -1.28 13.59 35.11
C SER A 116 -1.58 14.68 34.09
N ALA A 117 -2.73 14.65 33.40
CA ALA A 117 -3.15 15.79 32.59
C ALA A 117 -2.94 17.07 33.42
N ASP A 118 -2.19 18.03 32.89
CA ASP A 118 -1.95 19.29 33.59
C ASP A 118 -3.33 19.88 33.94
N ALA A 119 -3.48 20.53 35.10
CA ALA A 119 -4.78 21.05 35.54
C ALA A 119 -5.42 21.99 34.47
N ASP A 120 -4.57 22.64 33.67
CA ASP A 120 -4.95 23.42 32.48
C ASP A 120 -5.56 22.56 31.35
N SER A 121 -5.04 21.36 31.11
CA SER A 121 -5.54 20.42 30.10
C SER A 121 -6.91 19.83 30.48
N GLU A 122 -7.10 19.45 31.74
CA GLU A 122 -8.40 18.98 32.25
C GLU A 122 -9.46 20.09 32.18
N HIS A 123 -9.07 21.33 32.50
CA HIS A 123 -9.95 22.48 32.37
C HIS A 123 -10.36 22.73 30.91
N LYS A 124 -9.42 22.66 29.96
CA LYS A 124 -9.68 22.81 28.52
C LYS A 124 -10.63 21.73 28.00
N ILE A 125 -10.42 20.45 28.36
CA ILE A 125 -11.33 19.35 28.02
C ILE A 125 -12.73 19.65 28.56
N SER A 126 -12.84 19.92 29.86
CA SER A 126 -14.14 20.15 30.51
C SER A 126 -14.89 21.34 29.89
N MET A 127 -14.18 22.41 29.52
CA MET A 127 -14.80 23.52 28.79
C MET A 127 -15.33 23.11 27.42
N MET A 128 -14.59 22.31 26.65
CA MET A 128 -15.03 21.86 25.32
C MET A 128 -16.21 20.89 25.44
N GLU A 129 -16.16 19.93 26.38
CA GLU A 129 -17.26 19.02 26.66
C GLU A 129 -18.54 19.78 27.03
N LYS A 130 -18.46 20.80 27.90
CA LYS A 130 -19.63 21.63 28.24
C LYS A 130 -20.24 22.34 27.03
N ARG A 131 -19.42 22.78 26.07
CA ARG A 131 -19.89 23.39 24.81
C ARG A 131 -20.54 22.35 23.88
N LEU A 132 -20.20 21.08 24.05
CA LEU A 132 -20.68 19.96 23.25
C LEU A 132 -21.87 19.21 23.89
N GLN A 133 -22.06 19.27 25.20
CA GLN A 133 -23.12 18.56 25.92
C GLN A 133 -24.55 18.93 25.50
N SER A 134 -24.77 20.18 25.05
CA SER A 134 -26.08 20.60 24.53
C SER A 134 -26.33 20.15 23.08
N PRO A 135 -25.37 20.29 22.14
CA PRO A 135 -25.60 19.94 20.74
C PRO A 135 -25.36 18.46 20.39
N ILE A 136 -24.59 17.70 21.18
CA ILE A 136 -24.26 16.30 20.89
C ILE A 136 -24.50 15.35 22.08
N GLU A 137 -24.76 14.09 21.78
CA GLU A 137 -25.02 13.05 22.78
C GLU A 137 -23.74 12.67 23.53
N GLY A 138 -23.84 12.40 24.84
CA GLY A 138 -22.69 11.99 25.66
C GLY A 138 -21.94 10.77 25.12
N ARG A 139 -22.67 9.78 24.58
CA ARG A 139 -22.06 8.60 23.95
C ARG A 139 -21.20 8.95 22.74
N ASP A 140 -21.55 10.01 22.00
CA ASP A 140 -20.79 10.42 20.81
C ASP A 140 -19.52 11.18 21.25
N ILE A 141 -19.56 11.90 22.38
CA ILE A 141 -18.37 12.46 23.04
C ILE A 141 -17.43 11.32 23.48
N GLU A 142 -17.96 10.27 24.11
CA GLU A 142 -17.19 9.10 24.51
C GLU A 142 -16.49 8.42 23.31
N VAL A 143 -17.20 8.28 22.19
CA VAL A 143 -16.64 7.76 20.93
C VAL A 143 -15.49 8.65 20.43
N ILE A 144 -15.63 9.97 20.49
CA ILE A 144 -14.54 10.90 20.12
C ILE A 144 -13.32 10.68 21.03
N HIS A 145 -13.51 10.59 22.35
CA HIS A 145 -12.42 10.34 23.29
C HIS A 145 -11.72 9.01 23.01
N GLU A 146 -12.49 7.94 22.87
CA GLU A 146 -11.98 6.59 22.65
C GLU A 146 -11.13 6.52 21.39
N TRP A 147 -11.66 6.99 20.26
CA TRP A 147 -10.97 6.90 18.97
C TRP A 147 -9.83 7.88 18.84
N THR A 148 -9.94 9.09 19.40
CA THR A 148 -8.81 10.03 19.45
C THR A 148 -7.65 9.42 20.22
N THR A 149 -7.92 8.85 21.39
CA THR A 149 -6.91 8.21 22.23
C THR A 149 -6.27 7.00 21.52
N LYS A 150 -7.09 6.12 20.93
CA LYS A 150 -6.61 4.94 20.20
C LYS A 150 -5.70 5.32 19.03
N ILE A 151 -6.14 6.27 18.20
CA ILE A 151 -5.39 6.70 17.01
C ILE A 151 -4.11 7.45 17.42
N ALA A 152 -4.18 8.35 18.40
CA ALA A 152 -3.01 9.07 18.88
C ALA A 152 -1.95 8.11 19.46
N ARG A 153 -2.37 7.16 20.30
CA ARG A 153 -1.46 6.14 20.83
C ARG A 153 -0.86 5.25 19.76
N ALA A 154 -1.66 4.80 18.79
CA ALA A 154 -1.14 4.05 17.65
C ALA A 154 -0.09 4.88 16.88
N SER A 155 -0.39 6.16 16.61
CA SER A 155 0.53 7.09 15.94
C SER A 155 1.85 7.29 16.69
N ILE A 156 1.77 7.42 18.00
CA ILE A 156 2.94 7.55 18.87
C ILE A 156 3.74 6.23 18.90
N GLY A 157 3.05 5.09 19.05
CA GLY A 157 3.65 3.76 18.98
C GLY A 157 4.47 3.59 17.70
N LEU A 158 3.94 4.01 16.56
CA LEU A 158 4.66 3.97 15.28
C LEU A 158 5.93 4.83 15.23
N SER A 159 5.97 5.91 16.02
CA SER A 159 7.13 6.80 16.07
C SER A 159 8.22 6.32 17.04
N ILE A 160 7.88 5.45 18.00
CA ILE A 160 8.75 5.02 19.10
C ILE A 160 9.15 3.55 18.96
N GLU A 161 8.22 2.69 18.56
CA GLU A 161 8.41 1.24 18.48
C GLU A 161 9.18 0.88 17.22
N LYS A 162 10.18 0.01 17.39
CA LYS A 162 10.88 -0.65 16.30
C LYS A 162 9.96 -1.73 15.72
N ALA A 163 9.93 -1.87 14.40
CA ALA A 163 9.10 -2.86 13.72
C ALA A 163 9.73 -4.27 13.72
N GLY A 164 11.06 -4.35 13.81
CA GLY A 164 11.79 -5.62 13.73
C GLY A 164 11.64 -6.49 14.98
N ILE A 165 12.14 -7.73 14.87
CA ILE A 165 12.04 -8.76 15.92
C ILE A 165 12.88 -8.49 17.17
N GLY A 166 13.63 -7.37 17.18
CA GLY A 166 14.42 -6.92 18.33
C GLY A 166 15.75 -7.66 18.47
N TYR A 167 16.26 -8.24 17.38
CA TYR A 167 17.53 -8.93 17.38
C TYR A 167 18.70 -7.93 17.36
N SER A 168 19.83 -8.31 17.95
CA SER A 168 20.94 -7.36 18.22
C SER A 168 21.55 -6.77 16.96
N VAL A 169 21.46 -7.45 15.82
CA VAL A 169 21.99 -6.98 14.52
C VAL A 169 20.96 -6.20 13.70
N ASP A 170 19.69 -6.17 14.11
CA ASP A 170 18.63 -5.49 13.35
C ASP A 170 18.93 -4.01 13.09
N PRO A 171 19.48 -3.22 14.05
CA PRO A 171 19.85 -1.83 13.80
C PRO A 171 21.00 -1.68 12.79
N ILE A 172 21.85 -2.70 12.64
CA ILE A 172 22.98 -2.70 11.70
C ILE A 172 22.50 -2.99 10.28
N LEU A 173 21.56 -3.94 10.14
CA LEU A 173 20.94 -4.32 8.88
C LEU A 173 19.75 -3.42 8.50
N GLU A 174 19.34 -2.55 9.41
CA GLU A 174 18.13 -1.71 9.31
C GLU A 174 16.83 -2.51 9.13
N THR A 175 16.82 -3.77 9.59
CA THR A 175 15.63 -4.62 9.63
C THR A 175 14.70 -4.22 10.77
N ASP A 176 15.18 -3.45 11.74
CA ASP A 176 14.36 -2.87 12.81
C ASP A 176 13.34 -1.81 12.33
N LYS A 177 13.41 -1.44 11.06
CA LYS A 177 12.49 -0.52 10.38
C LYS A 177 11.36 -1.23 9.60
N HIS A 178 11.36 -2.56 9.54
CA HIS A 178 10.44 -3.34 8.72
C HIS A 178 9.79 -4.45 9.55
N VAL A 179 8.57 -4.86 9.16
CA VAL A 179 7.95 -6.07 9.68
C VAL A 179 8.63 -7.27 9.02
N PHE A 180 9.22 -8.13 9.83
CA PHE A 180 9.80 -9.39 9.37
C PHE A 180 8.70 -10.33 8.84
N SER A 181 8.98 -10.97 7.70
CA SER A 181 8.11 -11.96 7.09
C SER A 181 8.94 -12.97 6.30
N ILE A 182 8.29 -14.05 5.86
CA ILE A 182 8.89 -15.05 4.98
C ILE A 182 8.10 -15.05 3.69
N LEU A 183 8.80 -14.99 2.56
CA LEU A 183 8.19 -15.07 1.24
C LEU A 183 8.29 -16.51 0.73
N GLY A 184 7.29 -17.32 1.07
CA GLY A 184 7.27 -18.74 0.75
C GLY A 184 6.73 -19.54 1.93
N PRO A 185 6.77 -20.87 1.84
CA PRO A 185 6.32 -21.72 2.93
C PRO A 185 7.18 -21.53 4.19
N HIS A 186 6.57 -21.61 5.37
CA HIS A 186 7.27 -21.52 6.65
C HIS A 186 7.12 -22.84 7.43
N LEU A 187 8.25 -23.40 7.84
CA LEU A 187 8.30 -24.64 8.65
C LEU A 187 8.92 -24.42 10.04
N GLY A 188 9.44 -23.22 10.32
CA GLY A 188 9.95 -22.86 11.64
C GLY A 188 8.80 -22.77 12.65
N HIS A 189 8.97 -23.43 13.80
CA HIS A 189 7.98 -23.37 14.90
C HIS A 189 8.29 -22.24 15.90
N TYR A 190 9.38 -21.50 15.68
CA TYR A 190 9.92 -20.53 16.64
C TYR A 190 9.36 -19.11 16.51
N TYR A 191 8.52 -18.81 15.51
CA TYR A 191 7.82 -17.52 15.36
C TYR A 191 6.36 -17.54 15.84
N GLY A 192 5.91 -18.67 16.38
CA GLY A 192 4.61 -18.81 17.04
C GLY A 192 3.56 -19.56 16.23
N ASP A 193 2.39 -19.68 16.87
CA ASP A 193 1.29 -20.54 16.43
C ASP A 193 0.24 -19.80 15.60
N ILE A 194 0.49 -18.57 15.14
CA ILE A 194 -0.45 -17.84 14.27
C ILE A 194 0.25 -17.47 12.96
N VAL A 195 -0.26 -17.93 11.82
CA VAL A 195 0.24 -17.53 10.49
C VAL A 195 -0.69 -16.48 9.92
N ILE A 196 -0.14 -15.33 9.56
CA ILE A 196 -0.83 -14.31 8.78
C ILE A 196 -0.22 -14.33 7.39
N THR A 197 -1.03 -14.63 6.39
CA THR A 197 -0.64 -14.52 4.99
C THR A 197 -1.17 -13.22 4.43
N PHE A 198 -0.33 -12.51 3.69
CA PHE A 198 -0.70 -11.27 3.04
C PHE A 198 -0.98 -11.49 1.57
N LYS A 199 -1.88 -10.67 1.03
CA LYS A 199 -2.15 -10.54 -0.39
C LYS A 199 -0.86 -10.14 -1.12
N GLN A 200 -0.59 -10.76 -2.27
CA GLN A 200 0.65 -10.58 -3.04
C GLN A 200 0.93 -9.12 -3.40
N GLU A 201 -0.14 -8.34 -3.53
CA GLU A 201 -0.16 -6.90 -3.74
C GLU A 201 0.76 -6.13 -2.76
N ILE A 202 0.94 -6.61 -1.52
CA ILE A 202 1.82 -5.94 -0.54
C ILE A 202 3.27 -5.84 -1.01
N MET A 203 3.72 -6.76 -1.86
CA MET A 203 5.09 -6.79 -2.38
C MET A 203 5.41 -5.61 -3.32
N PHE A 204 4.38 -4.92 -3.83
CA PHE A 204 4.53 -3.73 -4.66
C PHE A 204 4.63 -2.44 -3.84
N HIS A 205 4.45 -2.50 -2.53
CA HIS A 205 4.60 -1.35 -1.66
C HIS A 205 6.06 -0.88 -1.63
N PRO A 206 6.36 0.43 -1.71
CA PRO A 206 7.74 0.96 -1.78
C PRO A 206 8.65 0.57 -0.61
N ASP A 207 8.06 0.32 0.57
CA ASP A 207 8.79 -0.14 1.75
C ASP A 207 8.86 -1.67 1.85
N ALA A 208 8.20 -2.41 0.95
CA ALA A 208 8.30 -3.86 0.90
C ALA A 208 9.53 -4.27 0.09
N ASN A 209 10.34 -5.20 0.58
CA ASN A 209 11.45 -5.77 -0.18
C ASN A 209 11.70 -7.19 0.33
N PHE A 210 12.56 -7.93 -0.35
CA PHE A 210 12.95 -9.26 0.13
C PHE A 210 14.38 -9.59 -0.26
N THR A 211 14.98 -10.52 0.46
CA THR A 211 16.31 -11.06 0.20
C THR A 211 16.24 -12.57 0.04
N ILE A 212 17.23 -13.13 -0.66
CA ILE A 212 17.25 -14.58 -0.98
C ILE A 212 17.35 -15.45 0.28
N GLN A 213 17.90 -14.91 1.37
CA GLN A 213 17.95 -15.56 2.68
C GLN A 213 17.87 -14.50 3.77
N ALA A 214 17.82 -14.95 5.02
CA ALA A 214 17.78 -14.07 6.18
C ALA A 214 18.96 -13.11 6.25
N GLY A 215 18.73 -11.85 6.64
CA GLY A 215 19.77 -10.83 6.79
C GLY A 215 20.87 -11.24 7.77
N THR A 216 20.51 -12.01 8.81
CA THR A 216 21.47 -12.59 9.76
C THR A 216 22.44 -13.59 9.11
N SER A 217 22.01 -14.27 8.03
CA SER A 217 22.88 -15.16 7.24
C SER A 217 23.90 -14.38 6.43
N PHE A 218 23.58 -13.16 5.98
CA PHE A 218 24.57 -12.26 5.40
C PHE A 218 25.57 -11.83 6.46
N PHE A 219 25.10 -11.27 7.58
CA PHE A 219 25.96 -10.74 8.64
C PHE A 219 26.98 -11.79 9.16
N SER A 220 26.51 -13.00 9.45
CA SER A 220 27.35 -14.12 9.91
C SER A 220 28.26 -14.71 8.83
N GLY A 221 27.99 -14.44 7.55
CA GLY A 221 28.63 -15.09 6.42
C GLY A 221 28.11 -16.51 6.13
N ASN A 222 27.08 -16.97 6.83
CA ASN A 222 26.51 -18.30 6.59
C ASN A 222 25.92 -18.44 5.18
N ILE A 223 25.42 -17.35 4.59
CA ILE A 223 24.86 -17.33 3.23
C ILE A 223 25.82 -17.88 2.16
N TYR A 224 27.13 -17.66 2.31
CA TYR A 224 28.14 -18.08 1.33
C TYR A 224 28.40 -19.59 1.33
N ARG A 225 27.95 -20.32 2.37
CA ARG A 225 28.00 -21.79 2.39
C ARG A 225 26.95 -22.41 1.47
N HIS A 226 25.82 -21.73 1.32
CA HIS A 226 24.66 -22.20 0.57
C HIS A 226 24.59 -21.58 -0.85
N ARG A 227 25.40 -20.55 -1.12
CA ARG A 227 25.44 -19.86 -2.42
C ARG A 227 26.86 -19.86 -3.00
N GLN A 228 27.31 -21.00 -3.52
CA GLN A 228 28.68 -21.17 -4.06
C GLN A 228 29.00 -20.26 -5.27
N TRP A 229 27.97 -19.72 -5.93
CA TRP A 229 28.12 -18.70 -6.98
C TRP A 229 28.41 -17.29 -6.43
N THR A 230 28.40 -17.12 -5.11
CA THR A 230 28.78 -15.88 -4.43
C THR A 230 30.02 -16.09 -3.57
N ARG A 231 30.84 -15.04 -3.42
CA ARG A 231 32.07 -15.11 -2.60
C ARG A 231 31.94 -14.21 -1.39
N ASP A 232 32.39 -14.72 -0.24
CA ASP A 232 32.46 -13.93 0.97
C ASP A 232 33.54 -12.86 0.87
N SER A 233 33.12 -11.60 0.90
CA SER A 233 34.00 -10.44 0.91
C SER A 233 34.71 -10.21 2.25
N GLY A 234 34.37 -11.00 3.28
CA GLY A 234 35.10 -11.14 4.54
C GLY A 234 34.53 -10.33 5.69
N SER A 235 34.66 -9.00 5.66
CA SER A 235 34.29 -8.17 6.82
C SER A 235 32.78 -8.03 6.99
N GLU A 236 32.33 -7.88 8.24
CA GLU A 236 30.91 -7.63 8.58
C GLU A 236 30.35 -6.44 7.79
N ALA A 237 31.10 -5.34 7.68
CA ALA A 237 30.68 -4.17 6.92
C ALA A 237 30.40 -4.48 5.43
N LYS A 238 31.24 -5.28 4.78
CA LYS A 238 31.02 -5.66 3.37
C LYS A 238 29.88 -6.66 3.22
N ARG A 239 29.66 -7.52 4.20
CA ARG A 239 28.51 -8.43 4.22
C ARG A 239 27.19 -7.69 4.42
N THR A 240 27.17 -6.67 5.28
CA THR A 240 26.05 -5.74 5.42
C THR A 240 25.78 -4.98 4.13
N GLU A 241 26.83 -4.47 3.48
CA GLU A 241 26.70 -3.84 2.15
C GLU A 241 26.11 -4.82 1.12
N HIS A 242 26.59 -6.07 1.10
CA HIS A 242 26.03 -7.11 0.23
C HIS A 242 24.56 -7.40 0.54
N PHE A 243 24.16 -7.45 1.82
CA PHE A 243 22.75 -7.59 2.19
C PHE A 243 21.90 -6.47 1.55
N HIS A 244 22.28 -5.21 1.71
CA HIS A 244 21.54 -4.08 1.14
C HIS A 244 21.51 -4.11 -0.40
N HIS A 245 22.60 -4.49 -1.06
CA HIS A 245 22.65 -4.63 -2.52
C HIS A 245 21.89 -5.85 -3.05
N SER A 246 21.57 -6.83 -2.21
CA SER A 246 20.83 -8.04 -2.59
C SER A 246 19.31 -7.91 -2.47
N LYS A 247 18.81 -6.80 -1.90
CA LYS A 247 17.37 -6.57 -1.73
C LYS A 247 16.69 -6.47 -3.09
N LEU A 248 15.66 -7.27 -3.29
CA LEU A 248 14.78 -7.24 -4.44
C LEU A 248 13.45 -6.58 -4.06
N HIS A 249 12.81 -5.98 -5.06
CA HIS A 249 11.51 -5.33 -4.94
C HIS A 249 10.71 -5.61 -6.22
N CYS A 250 9.40 -5.87 -6.11
CA CYS A 250 8.54 -6.22 -7.26
C CYS A 250 8.39 -5.11 -8.31
N SER A 251 8.77 -3.90 -7.95
CA SER A 251 8.81 -2.75 -8.86
C SER A 251 10.07 -2.68 -9.73
N VAL A 252 11.09 -3.48 -9.42
CA VAL A 252 12.33 -3.49 -10.21
C VAL A 252 12.10 -4.36 -11.44
N PRO A 253 12.35 -3.86 -12.65
CA PRO A 253 12.21 -4.68 -13.85
C PRO A 253 13.01 -5.97 -13.74
N ARG A 254 12.39 -7.11 -14.09
CA ARG A 254 13.00 -8.45 -14.07
C ARG A 254 13.34 -8.98 -12.69
N TYR A 255 12.74 -8.46 -11.61
CA TYR A 255 12.92 -9.01 -10.26
C TYR A 255 12.51 -10.49 -10.22
N GLU A 256 11.47 -10.86 -10.98
CA GLU A 256 10.96 -12.22 -11.09
C GLU A 256 12.03 -13.14 -11.68
N TYR A 257 12.70 -12.70 -12.75
CA TYR A 257 13.78 -13.46 -13.36
C TYR A 257 14.96 -13.65 -12.40
N ALA A 258 15.38 -12.60 -11.70
CA ALA A 258 16.46 -12.68 -10.72
C ALA A 258 16.12 -13.63 -9.56
N THR A 259 14.88 -13.56 -9.06
CA THR A 259 14.39 -14.40 -7.98
C THR A 259 14.30 -15.87 -8.42
N THR A 260 13.75 -16.13 -9.61
CA THR A 260 13.66 -17.47 -10.19
C THR A 260 15.05 -18.08 -10.37
N LEU A 261 16.04 -17.32 -10.87
CA LEU A 261 17.41 -17.83 -11.02
C LEU A 261 18.02 -18.25 -9.67
N GLU A 262 17.80 -17.47 -8.61
CA GLU A 262 18.30 -17.80 -7.28
C GLU A 262 17.61 -19.03 -6.69
N LEU A 263 16.29 -19.18 -6.89
CA LEU A 263 15.55 -20.39 -6.47
C LEU A 263 16.03 -21.62 -7.23
N VAL A 264 16.23 -21.51 -8.55
CA VAL A 264 16.76 -22.59 -9.39
C VAL A 264 18.18 -22.97 -8.97
N ALA A 265 19.06 -21.99 -8.77
CA ALA A 265 20.43 -22.25 -8.36
C ALA A 265 20.49 -22.91 -6.96
N SER A 266 19.66 -22.47 -6.03
CA SER A 266 19.61 -23.01 -4.66
C SER A 266 19.08 -24.45 -4.64
N ALA A 267 17.94 -24.70 -5.28
CA ALA A 267 17.37 -26.05 -5.36
C ALA A 267 18.30 -26.99 -6.16
N GLY A 268 18.89 -26.49 -7.26
CA GLY A 268 19.77 -27.30 -8.08
C GLY A 268 21.10 -27.64 -7.40
N PHE A 269 21.61 -26.75 -6.54
CA PHE A 269 22.76 -27.04 -5.71
C PHE A 269 22.48 -28.17 -4.72
N GLU A 270 21.35 -28.11 -4.00
CA GLU A 270 20.96 -29.12 -3.03
C GLU A 270 20.70 -30.48 -3.70
N HIS A 271 20.03 -30.48 -4.85
CA HIS A 271 19.71 -31.70 -5.62
C HIS A 271 20.85 -32.14 -6.56
N GLN A 272 21.98 -31.44 -6.61
CA GLN A 272 23.12 -31.69 -7.50
C GLN A 272 22.72 -31.80 -8.99
N SER A 273 21.73 -31.02 -9.42
CA SER A 273 21.18 -31.03 -10.78
C SER A 273 20.69 -29.63 -11.17
N MET A 274 20.95 -29.21 -12.41
CA MET A 274 20.36 -27.98 -12.96
C MET A 274 19.02 -28.23 -13.68
N ASP A 275 18.57 -29.48 -13.75
CA ASP A 275 17.22 -29.83 -14.19
C ASP A 275 16.24 -29.60 -13.05
N VAL A 276 15.93 -28.32 -12.81
CA VAL A 276 15.10 -27.86 -11.70
C VAL A 276 13.76 -27.41 -12.23
N ASN A 277 12.70 -28.04 -11.75
CA ASN A 277 11.33 -27.62 -12.00
C ASN A 277 10.71 -27.07 -10.70
N LEU A 278 9.43 -26.67 -10.75
CA LEU A 278 8.76 -26.15 -9.56
C LEU A 278 8.71 -27.19 -8.43
N GLU A 279 8.45 -28.46 -8.72
CA GLU A 279 8.35 -29.48 -7.68
C GLU A 279 9.69 -29.60 -6.94
N THR A 280 10.82 -29.57 -7.66
CA THR A 280 12.16 -29.53 -7.05
C THR A 280 12.35 -28.33 -6.12
N ILE A 281 11.84 -27.15 -6.50
CA ILE A 281 11.89 -25.95 -5.64
C ILE A 281 11.04 -26.13 -4.38
N LEU A 282 9.83 -26.67 -4.52
CA LEU A 282 8.92 -26.91 -3.40
C LEU A 282 9.48 -27.98 -2.45
N GLU A 283 10.03 -29.07 -2.98
CA GLU A 283 10.72 -30.12 -2.21
C GLU A 283 11.90 -29.55 -1.42
N ASN A 284 12.70 -28.68 -2.04
CA ASN A 284 13.80 -28.00 -1.36
C ASN A 284 13.31 -27.08 -0.24
N TRP A 285 12.19 -26.36 -0.41
CA TRP A 285 11.62 -25.55 0.68
C TRP A 285 11.16 -26.39 1.87
N ILE A 286 10.80 -27.66 1.67
CA ILE A 286 10.44 -28.57 2.77
C ILE A 286 11.67 -29.01 3.56
N SER A 287 12.81 -29.16 2.88
CA SER A 287 14.01 -29.71 3.49
C SER A 287 14.85 -28.68 4.24
N VAL A 288 14.64 -27.38 3.99
CA VAL A 288 15.46 -26.30 4.57
C VAL A 288 14.75 -25.52 5.68
N ASP A 289 15.54 -24.92 6.57
CA ASP A 289 15.02 -23.97 7.55
C ASP A 289 14.49 -22.71 6.86
N SER A 290 13.47 -22.08 7.43
CA SER A 290 12.80 -20.94 6.80
C SER A 290 13.68 -19.70 6.62
N HIS A 291 14.77 -19.56 7.37
CA HIS A 291 15.77 -18.52 7.12
C HIS A 291 16.54 -18.73 5.79
N GLN A 292 16.40 -19.89 5.16
CA GLN A 292 17.05 -20.25 3.90
C GLN A 292 16.13 -20.13 2.67
N ILE A 293 14.86 -19.74 2.85
CA ILE A 293 13.87 -19.64 1.76
C ILE A 293 13.98 -18.28 1.06
N LEU A 294 13.31 -17.26 1.60
CA LEU A 294 13.36 -15.85 1.19
C LEU A 294 12.88 -15.05 2.40
N GLU A 295 13.66 -14.05 2.82
CA GLU A 295 13.27 -13.16 3.91
C GLU A 295 12.55 -11.95 3.32
N GLY A 296 11.30 -11.75 3.72
CA GLY A 296 10.49 -10.61 3.33
C GLY A 296 10.54 -9.52 4.39
N HIS A 297 10.68 -8.28 3.95
CA HIS A 297 10.61 -7.08 4.76
C HIS A 297 9.38 -6.30 4.34
N LEU A 298 8.38 -6.23 5.22
CA LEU A 298 7.13 -5.55 4.95
C LEU A 298 7.09 -4.16 5.63
N PRO A 299 6.17 -3.29 5.22
CA PRO A 299 5.97 -2.00 5.86
C PRO A 299 5.57 -2.15 7.32
N GLN A 300 5.94 -1.18 8.17
CA GLN A 300 5.60 -1.20 9.59
C GLN A 300 4.08 -1.21 9.85
N LEU A 301 3.30 -0.69 8.90
CA LEU A 301 1.85 -0.61 8.95
C LEU A 301 1.24 -1.28 7.75
N ILE A 302 0.53 -2.38 8.00
CA ILE A 302 -0.17 -3.14 6.98
C ILE A 302 -1.65 -3.14 7.36
N PRO A 303 -2.51 -2.52 6.55
CA PRO A 303 -3.95 -2.58 6.79
C PRO A 303 -4.48 -4.01 6.74
N LEU A 304 -5.50 -4.28 7.55
CA LEU A 304 -6.09 -5.62 7.64
C LEU A 304 -6.65 -6.10 6.30
N ASP A 305 -7.01 -5.19 5.39
CA ASP A 305 -7.46 -5.52 4.04
C ASP A 305 -6.37 -6.22 3.19
N TYR A 306 -5.10 -6.11 3.57
CA TYR A 306 -4.01 -6.86 2.95
C TYR A 306 -3.83 -8.25 3.51
N VAL A 307 -4.51 -8.60 4.60
CA VAL A 307 -4.53 -9.98 5.10
C VAL A 307 -5.37 -10.81 4.13
N ASP A 308 -4.77 -11.87 3.60
CA ASP A 308 -5.45 -12.84 2.74
C ASP A 308 -6.11 -13.92 3.60
N ARG A 309 -5.31 -14.57 4.45
CA ARG A 309 -5.72 -15.59 5.42
C ARG A 309 -4.99 -15.43 6.76
N VAL A 310 -5.70 -15.73 7.85
CA VAL A 310 -5.18 -15.91 9.20
C VAL A 310 -5.42 -17.35 9.61
N TYR A 311 -4.35 -18.08 9.89
CA TYR A 311 -4.40 -19.43 10.43
C TYR A 311 -4.12 -19.39 11.92
N ILE A 312 -5.04 -19.93 12.71
CA ILE A 312 -4.90 -20.05 14.16
C ILE A 312 -5.34 -21.45 14.64
N PRO A 313 -4.55 -22.14 15.48
CA PRO A 313 -4.97 -23.38 16.09
C PRO A 313 -6.23 -23.17 16.91
N LYS A 314 -7.18 -24.08 16.78
CA LYS A 314 -8.48 -23.91 17.43
C LYS A 314 -8.37 -23.81 18.96
N ASN A 315 -7.49 -24.58 19.58
CA ASN A 315 -7.20 -24.46 21.02
C ASN A 315 -6.66 -23.06 21.39
N THR A 316 -5.78 -22.49 20.55
CA THR A 316 -5.28 -21.11 20.74
C THR A 316 -6.42 -20.11 20.62
N PHE A 317 -7.27 -20.22 19.60
CA PHE A 317 -8.42 -19.33 19.41
C PHE A 317 -9.43 -19.42 20.56
N GLU A 318 -9.76 -20.64 21.01
CA GLU A 318 -10.69 -20.88 22.12
C GLU A 318 -10.15 -20.39 23.47
N SER A 319 -8.83 -20.26 23.61
CA SER A 319 -8.20 -19.69 24.81
C SER A 319 -8.30 -18.15 24.90
N LEU A 320 -8.67 -17.48 23.80
CA LEU A 320 -8.84 -16.02 23.78
C LEU A 320 -10.09 -15.60 24.57
N LEU A 321 -10.09 -14.37 25.09
CA LEU A 321 -11.28 -13.76 25.69
C LEU A 321 -12.44 -13.69 24.69
N PRO A 322 -13.72 -13.81 25.13
CA PRO A 322 -14.87 -13.78 24.23
C PRO A 322 -14.91 -12.54 23.32
N GLU A 323 -14.53 -11.38 23.83
CA GLU A 323 -14.47 -10.12 23.09
C GLU A 323 -13.39 -10.14 22.00
N ALA A 324 -12.25 -10.78 22.28
CA ALA A 324 -11.17 -10.95 21.32
C ALA A 324 -11.56 -11.95 20.22
N GLN A 325 -12.25 -13.04 20.58
CA GLN A 325 -12.79 -13.98 19.60
C GLN A 325 -13.81 -13.30 18.67
N GLN A 326 -14.72 -12.50 19.24
CA GLN A 326 -15.70 -11.74 18.46
C GLN A 326 -15.02 -10.71 17.56
N SER A 327 -14.02 -9.99 18.08
CA SER A 327 -13.25 -9.01 17.31
C SER A 327 -12.49 -9.65 16.15
N ALA A 328 -11.81 -10.78 16.38
CA ALA A 328 -11.11 -11.52 15.34
C ALA A 328 -12.05 -12.04 14.25
N LYS A 329 -13.19 -12.63 14.64
CA LYS A 329 -14.23 -13.06 13.68
C LYS A 329 -14.79 -11.90 12.87
N GLY A 330 -15.03 -10.75 13.52
CA GLY A 330 -15.54 -9.55 12.85
C GLY A 330 -14.54 -8.92 11.88
N ALA A 331 -13.26 -8.89 12.27
CA ALA A 331 -12.19 -8.29 11.49
C ALA A 331 -11.80 -9.15 10.28
N PHE A 332 -11.62 -10.45 10.47
CA PHE A 332 -11.08 -11.34 9.43
C PHE A 332 -12.15 -12.13 8.68
N LYS A 333 -13.35 -12.32 9.24
CA LYS A 333 -14.46 -13.03 8.58
C LYS A 333 -13.99 -14.35 7.94
N ASP A 334 -14.18 -14.50 6.63
CA ASP A 334 -13.84 -15.69 5.85
C ASP A 334 -12.33 -15.92 5.72
N SER A 335 -11.51 -14.92 6.01
CA SER A 335 -10.05 -15.05 6.05
C SER A 335 -9.55 -15.78 7.30
N LEU A 336 -10.38 -15.96 8.35
CA LEU A 336 -9.99 -16.64 9.58
C LEU A 336 -10.19 -18.16 9.47
N ALA A 337 -9.08 -18.91 9.43
CA ALA A 337 -9.06 -20.37 9.39
C ALA A 337 -8.65 -20.96 10.74
N LEU A 338 -9.53 -21.77 11.35
CA LEU A 338 -9.22 -22.53 12.56
C LEU A 338 -8.64 -23.90 12.17
N THR A 339 -7.38 -24.17 12.55
CA THR A 339 -6.63 -25.34 12.06
C THR A 339 -6.41 -26.42 13.13
N TYR A 340 -6.20 -27.67 12.68
CA TYR A 340 -5.67 -28.81 13.43
C TYR A 340 -4.87 -29.71 12.48
N PRO A 341 -3.75 -30.36 12.86
CA PRO A 341 -2.47 -29.79 13.32
C PRO A 341 -1.84 -28.75 12.36
N TYR A 342 -1.10 -27.79 12.92
CA TYR A 342 -0.83 -26.45 12.38
C TYR A 342 0.15 -26.36 11.20
N SER A 343 1.39 -26.85 11.32
CA SER A 343 2.45 -26.55 10.34
C SER A 343 2.29 -27.28 9.01
N LYS A 344 1.95 -28.59 9.05
CA LYS A 344 1.79 -29.40 7.84
C LYS A 344 0.59 -28.94 7.00
N TYR A 345 -0.53 -28.61 7.65
CA TYR A 345 -1.72 -28.13 6.96
C TYR A 345 -1.48 -26.80 6.22
N VAL A 346 -0.87 -25.82 6.91
CA VAL A 346 -0.57 -24.52 6.29
C VAL A 346 0.40 -24.67 5.12
N PHE A 347 1.43 -25.51 5.29
CA PHE A 347 2.37 -25.81 4.20
C PHE A 347 1.66 -26.41 2.98
N GLU A 348 0.87 -27.47 3.18
CA GLU A 348 0.16 -28.16 2.09
C GLU A 348 -0.81 -27.22 1.37
N GLU A 349 -1.55 -26.38 2.12
CA GLU A 349 -2.47 -25.40 1.53
C GLU A 349 -1.75 -24.33 0.72
N LEU A 350 -0.59 -23.85 1.18
CA LEU A 350 0.24 -22.89 0.43
C LEU A 350 0.79 -23.50 -0.86
N CYS A 351 1.28 -24.74 -0.81
CA CYS A 351 1.77 -25.45 -1.99
C CYS A 351 0.66 -25.69 -3.02
N GLU A 352 -0.52 -26.10 -2.57
CA GLU A 352 -1.68 -26.30 -3.42
C GLU A 352 -2.13 -24.99 -4.07
N ALA A 353 -2.15 -23.89 -3.31
CA ALA A 353 -2.45 -22.57 -3.85
C ALA A 353 -1.45 -22.12 -4.93
N ILE A 354 -0.16 -22.43 -4.78
CA ILE A 354 0.87 -22.17 -5.79
C ILE A 354 0.60 -22.99 -7.05
N LYS A 355 0.35 -24.30 -6.92
CA LYS A 355 0.06 -25.21 -8.04
C LYS A 355 -1.18 -24.75 -8.82
N GLN A 356 -2.28 -24.47 -8.11
CA GLN A 356 -3.52 -23.98 -8.73
C GLN A 356 -3.38 -22.64 -9.46
N ARG A 357 -2.51 -21.74 -8.98
CA ARG A 357 -2.26 -20.46 -9.66
C ARG A 357 -1.54 -20.65 -11.00
N MET A 358 -0.73 -21.69 -11.15
CA MET A 358 -0.07 -22.00 -12.42
C MET A 358 -1.02 -22.59 -13.45
N ASP A 359 -1.99 -23.37 -13.02
CA ASP A 359 -2.97 -24.00 -13.91
C ASP A 359 -4.00 -23.01 -14.45
N ARG A 360 -4.08 -21.80 -13.85
CA ARG A 360 -4.98 -20.74 -14.31
C ARG A 360 -4.28 -19.90 -15.38
N PRO A 361 -4.90 -19.67 -16.55
CA PRO A 361 -4.36 -18.74 -17.54
C PRO A 361 -4.20 -17.36 -16.88
N HIS A 362 -2.99 -16.80 -17.00
CA HIS A 362 -2.66 -15.48 -16.49
C HIS A 362 -3.58 -14.43 -17.13
N ILE A 363 -4.62 -14.01 -16.42
CA ILE A 363 -5.32 -12.77 -16.74
C ILE A 363 -4.35 -11.66 -16.33
N SER A 364 -3.72 -11.03 -17.32
CA SER A 364 -2.90 -9.83 -17.17
C SER A 364 -3.68 -8.81 -16.35
N ARG A 365 -3.24 -8.61 -15.10
CA ARG A 365 -3.89 -7.71 -14.14
C ARG A 365 -3.61 -6.26 -14.54
N GLY A 366 -4.60 -5.63 -15.19
CA GLY A 366 -4.82 -4.18 -15.23
C GLY A 366 -3.78 -3.34 -15.94
N ILE A 367 -4.19 -2.13 -16.31
CA ILE A 367 -3.32 -1.08 -16.86
C ILE A 367 -3.37 0.11 -15.89
N VAL A 368 -2.19 0.66 -15.59
CA VAL A 368 -2.01 1.80 -14.68
C VAL A 368 -1.61 3.01 -15.52
N ILE A 369 -2.30 4.14 -15.30
CA ILE A 369 -2.05 5.40 -16.00
C ILE A 369 -1.70 6.46 -14.95
N THR A 370 -0.64 7.24 -15.20
CA THR A 370 -0.14 8.28 -14.29
C THR A 370 -0.42 9.66 -14.87
N VAL A 371 -0.99 10.57 -14.08
CA VAL A 371 -1.31 11.95 -14.46
C VAL A 371 -0.37 12.90 -13.70
N GLY A 372 0.03 14.02 -14.32
CA GLY A 372 0.97 14.98 -13.74
C GLY A 372 0.51 15.59 -12.41
N ALA A 373 1.46 15.86 -11.51
CA ALA A 373 1.23 16.20 -10.10
C ALA A 373 0.65 17.60 -9.83
N SER A 374 0.58 18.48 -10.85
CA SER A 374 -0.01 19.81 -10.69
C SER A 374 -1.53 19.68 -10.55
N ASP A 375 -2.01 19.89 -9.32
CA ASP A 375 -3.41 20.08 -8.92
C ASP A 375 -4.24 18.82 -8.57
N PHE A 376 -3.59 17.66 -8.38
CA PHE A 376 -4.27 16.43 -7.93
C PHE A 376 -4.94 16.56 -6.55
N ALA A 377 -4.39 17.39 -5.66
CA ALA A 377 -4.86 17.53 -4.28
C ALA A 377 -6.20 18.31 -4.16
N GLU A 378 -6.55 19.13 -5.15
CA GLU A 378 -7.74 19.98 -5.09
C GLU A 378 -9.00 19.30 -5.68
N HIS A 379 -8.86 18.11 -6.28
CA HIS A 379 -9.93 17.40 -6.99
C HIS A 379 -10.23 15.99 -6.50
N ILE A 380 -9.73 15.60 -5.32
CA ILE A 380 -10.07 14.29 -4.75
C ILE A 380 -11.51 14.31 -4.21
N VAL A 381 -12.44 13.78 -5.01
CA VAL A 381 -13.46 12.90 -4.47
C VAL A 381 -12.79 11.55 -4.26
N LEU A 382 -12.91 10.96 -3.06
CA LEU A 382 -12.35 9.65 -2.74
C LEU A 382 -12.68 8.66 -3.88
N PRO A 383 -11.70 7.88 -4.40
CA PRO A 383 -11.99 6.88 -5.41
C PRO A 383 -12.90 5.83 -4.78
N ILE A 384 -14.19 5.93 -5.10
CA ILE A 384 -15.15 4.87 -4.87
C ILE A 384 -14.84 3.77 -5.88
N SER A 385 -14.83 2.51 -5.44
CA SER A 385 -14.73 1.39 -6.37
C SER A 385 -15.88 1.47 -7.39
N ILE A 386 -15.71 0.89 -8.58
CA ILE A 386 -16.79 0.83 -9.59
C ILE A 386 -18.08 0.28 -8.99
N SER A 387 -17.97 -0.70 -8.09
CA SER A 387 -19.10 -1.26 -7.33
C SER A 387 -19.74 -0.27 -6.34
N GLN A 388 -18.96 0.62 -5.72
CA GLN A 388 -19.47 1.67 -4.84
C GLN A 388 -20.12 2.81 -5.63
N ALA A 389 -19.55 3.20 -6.78
CA ALA A 389 -20.16 4.16 -7.70
C ALA A 389 -21.50 3.64 -8.23
N GLN A 390 -21.52 2.38 -8.62
CA GLN A 390 -22.73 1.71 -9.10
C GLN A 390 -23.78 1.57 -7.99
N PHE A 391 -23.38 1.23 -6.76
CA PHE A 391 -24.27 1.17 -5.61
C PHE A 391 -24.90 2.53 -5.26
N LEU A 392 -24.10 3.60 -5.28
CA LEU A 392 -24.59 4.97 -5.06
C LEU A 392 -25.52 5.42 -6.18
N TYR A 393 -25.18 5.13 -7.44
CA TYR A 393 -26.06 5.39 -8.58
C TYR A 393 -27.43 4.71 -8.44
N TYR A 394 -27.49 3.47 -7.95
CA TYR A 394 -28.75 2.76 -7.71
C TYR A 394 -29.55 3.31 -6.53
N LEU A 395 -28.88 3.83 -5.50
CA LEU A 395 -29.55 4.54 -4.41
C LEU A 395 -30.23 5.82 -4.93
N ASP A 396 -29.56 6.51 -5.85
CA ASP A 396 -30.07 7.76 -6.43
C ASP A 396 -31.08 7.51 -7.57
N ASN A 397 -31.06 6.33 -8.22
CA ASN A 397 -31.89 5.99 -9.38
C ASN A 397 -32.62 4.63 -9.23
N PRO A 398 -33.54 4.49 -8.27
CA PRO A 398 -34.20 3.22 -7.93
C PRO A 398 -35.15 2.64 -9.00
N GLN A 399 -35.36 3.37 -10.11
CA GLN A 399 -36.20 2.96 -11.24
C GLN A 399 -35.37 2.51 -12.45
N SER A 400 -34.03 2.47 -12.37
CA SER A 400 -33.18 2.06 -13.49
C SER A 400 -33.41 0.59 -13.82
N PRO A 401 -34.01 0.25 -14.99
CA PRO A 401 -34.21 -1.13 -15.37
C PRO A 401 -32.88 -1.70 -15.88
N ASP A 402 -32.50 -2.86 -15.34
CA ASP A 402 -31.44 -3.75 -15.80
C ASP A 402 -30.08 -3.09 -16.09
N GLY A 403 -29.18 -3.14 -15.09
CA GLY A 403 -27.80 -2.71 -15.25
C GLY A 403 -27.04 -3.53 -16.29
N PRO A 404 -26.09 -2.94 -17.03
CA PRO A 404 -25.32 -3.68 -18.02
C PRO A 404 -24.49 -4.77 -17.33
N GLU A 405 -24.57 -6.01 -17.83
CA GLU A 405 -23.70 -7.13 -17.38
C GLU A 405 -22.20 -6.83 -17.62
N PHE A 406 -21.89 -5.92 -18.55
CA PHE A 406 -20.53 -5.58 -18.94
C PHE A 406 -20.39 -4.06 -19.19
N ILE A 407 -19.32 -3.47 -18.66
CA ILE A 407 -18.87 -2.12 -19.00
C ILE A 407 -17.61 -2.26 -19.84
N TYR A 408 -17.63 -1.71 -21.06
CA TYR A 408 -16.44 -1.64 -21.90
C TYR A 408 -15.68 -0.37 -21.56
N ILE A 409 -14.36 -0.49 -21.41
CA ILE A 409 -13.48 0.61 -21.06
C ILE A 409 -12.50 0.81 -22.20
N TYR A 410 -12.51 2.00 -22.78
CA TYR A 410 -11.56 2.45 -23.78
C TYR A 410 -10.72 3.58 -23.20
N TRP A 411 -9.48 3.74 -23.67
CA TRP A 411 -8.69 4.92 -23.37
C TRP A 411 -7.88 5.36 -24.58
N GLN A 412 -7.53 6.64 -24.60
CA GLN A 412 -6.67 7.25 -25.60
C GLN A 412 -5.76 8.28 -24.92
N ALA A 413 -4.46 8.17 -25.13
CA ALA A 413 -3.49 9.18 -24.72
C ALA A 413 -3.27 10.17 -25.87
N MET A 414 -3.32 11.47 -25.59
CA MET A 414 -3.25 12.53 -26.59
C MET A 414 -2.38 13.67 -26.06
N ASP A 415 -1.18 13.85 -26.61
CA ASP A 415 -0.29 15.00 -26.33
C ASP A 415 -0.11 15.37 -24.83
N GLY A 416 -0.15 14.37 -23.93
CA GLY A 416 0.00 14.55 -22.48
C GLY A 416 -1.31 14.49 -21.67
N ASP A 417 -2.46 14.51 -22.36
CA ASP A 417 -3.80 14.33 -21.81
C ASP A 417 -4.27 12.87 -21.99
N LEU A 418 -5.33 12.50 -21.27
CA LEU A 418 -5.93 11.18 -21.31
C LEU A 418 -7.44 11.28 -21.48
N MET A 419 -8.00 10.52 -22.41
CA MET A 419 -9.43 10.27 -22.49
C MET A 419 -9.73 8.85 -22.06
N LEU A 420 -10.64 8.68 -21.11
CA LEU A 420 -11.25 7.40 -20.73
C LEU A 420 -12.69 7.39 -21.24
N THR A 421 -13.13 6.31 -21.87
CA THR A 421 -14.51 6.16 -22.33
C THR A 421 -15.08 4.87 -21.75
N LEU A 422 -16.17 5.00 -21.02
CA LEU A 422 -16.98 3.88 -20.55
C LEU A 422 -18.18 3.72 -21.48
N THR A 423 -18.47 2.51 -21.91
CA THR A 423 -19.66 2.24 -22.72
C THR A 423 -20.41 1.01 -22.24
N ASN A 424 -21.72 0.99 -22.48
CA ASN A 424 -22.59 -0.16 -22.22
C ASN A 424 -22.49 -1.25 -23.30
N GLU A 425 -21.97 -0.92 -24.48
CA GLU A 425 -21.79 -1.82 -25.62
C GLU A 425 -20.41 -1.59 -26.26
N LYS A 426 -19.87 -2.60 -26.95
CA LYS A 426 -18.59 -2.48 -27.64
C LYS A 426 -18.73 -1.48 -28.80
N ILE A 427 -17.84 -0.50 -28.91
CA ILE A 427 -17.77 0.45 -30.03
C ILE A 427 -17.39 -0.29 -31.33
N GLU A 428 -18.21 -0.14 -32.38
CA GLU A 428 -17.96 -0.65 -33.73
C GLU A 428 -17.63 0.50 -34.70
N PRO A 429 -16.38 0.63 -35.17
CA PRO A 429 -16.00 1.70 -36.09
C PRO A 429 -16.79 1.63 -37.41
N GLY A 430 -17.63 2.63 -37.67
CA GLY A 430 -18.39 2.77 -38.92
C GLY A 430 -19.78 2.15 -38.93
N GLY A 431 -20.27 1.60 -37.82
CA GLY A 431 -21.65 1.15 -37.64
C GLY A 431 -22.51 2.18 -36.91
N GLU A 432 -23.79 2.30 -37.27
CA GLU A 432 -24.75 3.08 -36.46
C GLU A 432 -25.12 2.27 -35.21
N GLN A 433 -24.80 2.80 -34.02
CA GLN A 433 -25.09 2.17 -32.73
C GLN A 433 -26.04 3.05 -31.91
N PHE A 434 -27.35 2.92 -32.16
CA PHE A 434 -28.39 3.79 -31.56
C PHE A 434 -28.58 3.62 -30.04
N ASN A 435 -28.11 2.50 -29.46
CA ASN A 435 -28.22 2.22 -28.03
C ASN A 435 -26.90 2.44 -27.28
N LEU A 436 -25.85 2.88 -27.98
CA LEU A 436 -24.55 3.14 -27.37
C LEU A 436 -24.66 4.34 -26.44
N LYS A 437 -24.46 4.09 -25.15
CA LYS A 437 -24.31 5.09 -24.11
C LYS A 437 -22.84 5.20 -23.78
N CYS A 438 -22.33 6.42 -23.78
CA CYS A 438 -20.94 6.71 -23.46
C CYS A 438 -20.86 7.55 -22.19
N LEU A 439 -19.82 7.34 -21.41
CA LEU A 439 -19.33 8.30 -20.44
C LEU A 439 -17.84 8.51 -20.70
N ILE A 440 -17.51 9.68 -21.21
CA ILE A 440 -16.17 10.14 -21.48
C ILE A 440 -15.68 10.92 -20.26
N CYS A 441 -14.50 10.55 -19.76
CA CYS A 441 -13.73 11.31 -18.80
C CYS A 441 -12.44 11.76 -19.49
N TYR A 442 -12.37 13.05 -19.82
CA TYR A 442 -11.17 13.67 -20.35
C TYR A 442 -10.37 14.26 -19.20
N ILE A 443 -9.10 13.93 -19.12
CA ILE A 443 -8.19 14.31 -18.06
C ILE A 443 -7.05 15.09 -18.71
N ALA A 444 -7.00 16.38 -18.42
CA ALA A 444 -5.99 17.30 -18.93
C ALA A 444 -5.16 17.92 -17.81
N GLN A 445 -4.11 18.64 -18.20
CA GLN A 445 -3.18 19.25 -17.26
C GLN A 445 -3.79 20.31 -16.31
N LYS A 446 -4.88 20.99 -16.67
CA LYS A 446 -5.52 22.01 -15.81
C LYS A 446 -6.94 21.60 -15.40
N PRO A 447 -7.45 22.02 -14.24
CA PRO A 447 -8.85 21.82 -13.84
C PRO A 447 -9.75 23.02 -14.19
N SER A 448 -11.02 22.79 -14.56
CA SER A 448 -12.03 23.86 -14.72
C SER A 448 -13.18 23.66 -13.72
N THR A 449 -13.64 24.78 -13.15
CA THR A 449 -14.86 24.87 -12.34
C THR A 449 -15.97 25.63 -13.07
N VAL A 450 -15.81 25.90 -14.37
CA VAL A 450 -16.69 26.77 -15.15
C VAL A 450 -17.58 25.95 -16.08
N THR A 451 -18.89 26.19 -16.03
CA THR A 451 -19.90 25.74 -16.99
C THR A 451 -19.82 26.57 -18.30
N GLU A 452 -18.66 26.61 -18.93
CA GLU A 452 -18.48 27.20 -20.26
C GLU A 452 -18.37 26.09 -21.30
N GLU A 453 -18.89 26.34 -22.51
CA GLU A 453 -18.95 25.40 -23.65
C GLU A 453 -17.57 25.11 -24.29
N PHE A 454 -16.47 25.35 -23.58
CA PHE A 454 -15.10 25.26 -24.08
C PHE A 454 -14.22 24.40 -23.16
N HIS A 455 -13.58 23.37 -23.71
CA HIS A 455 -12.98 22.27 -22.94
C HIS A 455 -11.55 21.87 -23.34
N GLU A 456 -10.80 22.72 -24.05
CA GLU A 456 -9.36 22.45 -24.20
C GLU A 456 -8.61 22.82 -22.91
N THR A 457 -7.66 21.97 -22.52
CA THR A 457 -6.81 22.05 -21.32
C THR A 457 -7.46 21.72 -19.97
N PHE A 458 -8.75 21.40 -19.94
CA PHE A 458 -9.50 21.16 -18.71
C PHE A 458 -9.99 19.73 -18.56
N THR A 459 -9.93 19.17 -17.34
CA THR A 459 -10.57 17.88 -17.04
C THR A 459 -12.10 18.02 -17.09
N TYR A 460 -12.80 17.15 -17.82
CA TYR A 460 -14.26 17.17 -17.94
C TYR A 460 -14.89 15.78 -18.08
N LEU A 461 -16.19 15.70 -17.80
CA LEU A 461 -17.04 14.55 -18.07
C LEU A 461 -18.02 14.90 -19.20
N ASN A 462 -18.22 13.98 -20.15
CA ASN A 462 -19.17 14.12 -21.25
C ASN A 462 -19.88 12.79 -21.50
N ASP A 463 -21.16 12.78 -21.87
CA ASP A 463 -21.95 11.60 -22.20
C ASP A 463 -22.17 11.39 -23.72
N ASP A 464 -21.55 12.23 -24.55
CA ASP A 464 -21.56 12.12 -26.01
C ASP A 464 -20.60 11.05 -26.60
N LEU A 465 -20.64 10.90 -27.93
CA LEU A 465 -19.83 9.91 -28.66
C LEU A 465 -18.33 10.30 -28.72
N PRO A 466 -17.39 9.32 -28.64
CA PRO A 466 -15.96 9.60 -28.49
C PRO A 466 -15.32 10.46 -29.59
N TYR A 467 -15.78 10.33 -30.83
CA TYR A 467 -15.25 11.09 -31.97
C TYR A 467 -15.68 12.56 -31.98
N GLN A 468 -16.61 12.97 -31.11
CA GLN A 468 -16.96 14.39 -30.99
C GLN A 468 -15.83 15.20 -30.33
N HIS A 469 -14.97 14.57 -29.53
CA HIS A 469 -13.76 15.23 -29.02
C HIS A 469 -12.89 15.73 -30.18
N ASP A 470 -12.63 14.89 -31.18
CA ASP A 470 -11.86 15.28 -32.37
C ASP A 470 -12.56 16.37 -33.20
N ASN A 471 -13.89 16.37 -33.27
CA ASN A 471 -14.65 17.41 -33.96
C ASN A 471 -14.57 18.76 -33.24
N ASN A 472 -14.64 18.74 -31.90
CA ASN A 472 -14.52 19.94 -31.07
C ASN A 472 -13.10 20.55 -31.14
N VAL A 473 -12.06 19.71 -31.24
CA VAL A 473 -10.67 20.15 -31.42
C VAL A 473 -10.40 20.70 -32.82
N ASN A 474 -10.96 20.08 -33.87
CA ASN A 474 -10.70 20.49 -35.25
C ASN A 474 -11.49 21.72 -35.71
N ALA A 475 -12.68 21.97 -35.15
CA ALA A 475 -13.48 23.16 -35.46
C ALA A 475 -12.83 24.49 -35.00
N VAL A 476 -11.82 24.42 -34.13
CA VAL A 476 -11.13 25.58 -33.52
C VAL A 476 -9.79 25.87 -34.20
N ARG A 477 -9.26 24.93 -35.02
CA ARG A 477 -8.01 25.11 -35.78
C ARG A 477 -8.20 25.75 -37.17
N LEU A 478 -9.43 26.08 -37.54
CA LEU A 478 -9.82 26.84 -38.73
C LEU A 478 -10.36 28.21 -38.31
#